data_AF-A0A940SVI3-F1
#
_entry.id   AF-A0A940SVI3-F1
#
_cell.length_a   1.000
_cell.length_b   1.000
_cell.length_c   1.000
_cell.angle_alpha   90.00
_cell.angle_beta   90.00
_cell.angle_gamma   90.00
#
_symmetry.space_group_name_H-M   'P 1'
#
loop_
_entity.id
_entity.type
_entity.pdbx_description
1 polymer ?
#
loop_
_entity_poly.entity_id
_entity_poly.type
_entity_poly.pdbx_seq_one_letter_code
_entity_poly.pdbx_strand_id
1 'polypeptide(L)' 'MKEAELKRRLERMQHQLYQLVEKTGSFVDPKVVELSQQIDSLVLSIQRLRMKDKLQ' A
#
# COMPACT_ATOMS: atom_id res chain seq x y z
N MET A 1 14.22 5.44 -10.89
CA MET A 1 14.49 5.37 -9.42
C MET A 1 13.22 5.37 -8.56
N LYS A 2 12.17 6.18 -8.86
CA LYS A 2 10.98 6.31 -7.99
C LYS A 2 10.14 5.04 -7.81
N GLU A 3 9.96 4.22 -8.85
CA GLU A 3 9.03 3.09 -8.77
C GLU A 3 9.52 1.96 -7.84
N ALA A 4 10.81 1.64 -7.85
CA ALA A 4 11.38 0.58 -7.00
C ALA A 4 11.24 0.91 -5.50
N GLU A 5 11.38 2.19 -5.14
CA GLU A 5 11.20 2.65 -3.76
C GLU A 5 9.73 2.54 -3.31
N LEU A 6 8.79 2.92 -4.20
CA LEU A 6 7.35 2.80 -3.93
C LEU A 6 6.92 1.33 -3.78
N LYS A 7 7.49 0.41 -4.57
CA LYS A 7 7.27 -1.03 -4.42
C LYS A 7 7.76 -1.54 -3.07
N ARG A 8 9.00 -1.20 -2.66
CA ARG A 8 9.53 -1.59 -1.33
C ARG A 8 8.69 -1.03 -0.19
N ARG A 9 8.17 0.20 -0.34
CA ARG A 9 7.26 0.78 0.65
C ARG A 9 5.95 0.01 0.72
N LEU A 10 5.38 -0.36 -0.43
CA LEU A 10 4.15 -1.16 -0.50
C LEU A 10 4.33 -2.52 0.19
N GLU A 11 5.42 -3.24 -0.08
CA GLU A 11 5.74 -4.52 0.55
C GLU A 11 5.81 -4.40 2.09
N ARG A 12 6.48 -3.36 2.60
CA ARG A 12 6.53 -3.10 4.04
C ARG A 12 5.15 -2.85 4.63
N MET A 13 4.33 -2.04 3.97
CA MET A 13 2.97 -1.73 4.45
C MET A 13 2.07 -2.97 4.43
N GLN A 14 2.20 -3.83 3.42
CA GLN A 14 1.47 -5.11 3.36
C GLN A 14 1.86 -6.05 4.50
N HIS A 15 3.15 -6.13 4.83
CA HIS A 15 3.60 -6.92 5.97
C HIS A 15 3.07 -6.38 7.30
N GLN A 16 3.07 -5.05 7.47
CA GLN A 16 2.47 -4.41 8.64
C GLN A 16 0.96 -4.68 8.74
N LEU A 17 0.24 -4.68 7.62
CA LEU A 17 -1.19 -4.99 7.58
C LEU A 17 -1.45 -6.43 8.02
N TYR A 18 -0.66 -7.38 7.52
CA TYR A 18 -0.75 -8.78 7.93
C TYR A 18 -0.58 -8.95 9.44
N GLN A 19 0.50 -8.39 10.00
CA GLN A 19 0.75 -8.44 11.44
C GLN A 19 -0.35 -7.76 12.26
N LEU A 20 -0.92 -6.67 11.75
CA LEU A 20 -1.98 -5.93 12.43
C LEU A 20 -3.28 -6.72 12.45
N VAL A 21 -3.64 -7.40 11.36
CA VAL A 21 -4.78 -8.31 11.31
C VAL A 21 -4.57 -9.49 12.24
N GLU A 22 -3.39 -10.12 12.23
CA GLU A 22 -3.10 -11.22 13.16
C GLU A 22 -3.21 -10.78 14.63
N LYS A 23 -2.74 -9.58 14.96
CA LYS A 23 -2.78 -9.05 16.33
C LYS A 23 -4.19 -8.67 16.78
N THR A 24 -4.99 -8.08 15.89
CA THR A 24 -6.34 -7.58 16.22
C THR A 24 -7.42 -8.64 16.06
N GLY A 25 -7.17 -9.66 15.24
CA GLY A 25 -8.16 -10.66 14.85
C GLY A 25 -9.32 -10.09 14.02
N SER A 26 -9.20 -8.86 13.50
CA SER A 26 -10.31 -8.16 12.85
C SER A 26 -9.85 -7.38 11.62
N PHE A 27 -10.47 -7.66 10.48
CA PHE A 27 -10.27 -6.88 9.25
C PHE A 27 -10.93 -5.50 9.28
N VAL A 28 -11.85 -5.28 10.23
CA VAL A 28 -12.59 -4.02 10.38
C VAL A 28 -12.12 -3.20 11.58
N ASP A 29 -11.02 -3.62 12.23
CA ASP A 29 -10.37 -2.79 13.24
C ASP A 29 -9.99 -1.44 12.59
N PRO A 30 -10.26 -0.30 13.25
CA PRO A 30 -10.01 1.02 12.67
C PRO A 30 -8.58 1.20 12.14
N LYS A 31 -7.57 0.61 12.80
CA LYS A 31 -6.17 0.73 12.37
C LYS A 31 -5.88 -0.15 11.15
N VAL A 32 -6.52 -1.31 11.05
CA VAL A 32 -6.44 -2.18 9.87
C VAL A 32 -7.04 -1.49 8.67
N VAL A 33 -8.23 -0.90 8.84
CA VAL A 33 -8.90 -0.15 7.78
C VAL A 33 -8.06 1.04 7.32
N GLU A 34 -7.53 1.83 8.27
CA GLU A 34 -6.68 2.98 7.94
C GLU A 34 -5.43 2.56 7.15
N LEU A 35 -4.72 1.53 7.59
CA LEU A 35 -3.53 1.04 6.89
C LEU A 35 -3.87 0.50 5.49
N SER A 36 -5.00 -0.19 5.33
CA SER A 36 -5.49 -0.64 4.02
C SER A 36 -5.74 0.55 3.08
N GLN A 37 -6.38 1.61 3.56
CA GLN A 37 -6.65 2.82 2.76
C GLN A 37 -5.34 3.54 2.34
N GLN A 38 -4.33 3.54 3.20
CA GLN A 38 -3.02 4.07 2.86
C GLN A 38 -2.32 3.23 1.77
N ILE A 39 -2.47 1.90 1.82
CA ILE A 39 -1.98 0.98 0.78
C ILE A 39 -2.66 1.29 -0.56
N ASP A 40 -3.98 1.44 -0.57
CA ASP A 40 -4.74 1.75 -1.78
C ASP A 40 -4.28 3.07 -2.42
N SER A 41 -4.07 4.09 -1.59
CA SER A 41 -3.56 5.39 -2.03
C SER A 41 -2.17 5.29 -2.68
N LEU A 42 -1.30 4.43 -2.13
CA LEU A 42 0.02 4.17 -2.68
C LEU A 42 -0.05 3.42 -4.02
N VAL A 43 -0.93 2.41 -4.12
CA VAL A 43 -1.17 1.66 -5.37
C VAL A 43 -1.64 2.60 -6.48
N LEU A 44 -2.60 3.48 -6.19
CA LEU A 44 -3.07 4.49 -7.16
C LEU A 44 -1.93 5.42 -7.60
N SER A 45 -1.05 5.81 -6.68
CA SER A 45 0.11 6.65 -6.99
C SER A 45 1.08 5.95 -7.94
N ILE A 46 1.36 4.66 -7.71
CA ILE A 46 2.22 3.84 -8.59
C ILE A 46 1.58 3.69 -9.97
N GLN A 47 0.27 3.42 -10.03
CA GLN A 47 -0.45 3.28 -11.31
C GLN A 47 -0.41 4.58 -12.12
N ARG A 48 -0.65 5.74 -11.48
CA ARG A 48 -0.58 7.05 -12.15
C ARG A 48 0.81 7.35 -12.70
N LEU A 49 1.88 6.98 -11.99
CA LEU A 49 3.25 7.13 -12.49
C LEU A 49 3.46 6.27 -13.75
N ARG A 50 3.08 4.99 -13.71
CA ARG A 50 3.19 4.09 -14.86
C ARG A 50 2.38 4.55 -16.08
N MET A 51 1.21 5.16 -15.87
CA MET A 51 0.40 5.70 -16.95
C MET A 51 1.10 6.89 -17.62
N LYS A 52 1.75 7.77 -16.85
CA LYS A 52 2.52 8.90 -17.39
C LYS A 52 3.70 8.42 -18.23
N ASP A 53 4.44 7.42 -17.74
CA ASP A 53 5.59 6.86 -18.45
C ASP A 53 5.21 6.18 -19.78
N LYS A 54 3.95 5.71 -19.93
CA LYS A 54 3.44 5.10 -21.18
C LYS A 54 2.95 6.11 -22.23
N LEU A 55 2.75 7.36 -21.84
CA LEU A 55 2.27 8.43 -22.73
C LEU A 55 3.41 9.32 -23.23
N GLN A 56 4.65 9.03 -22.83
CA GLN A 56 5.88 9.65 -23.33
C GLN A 56 6.55 8.74 -24.36
#